data_AF-A0A6J6N004-F1
#
_entry.id   AF-A0A6J6N004-F1
#
_cell.length_a   1.000
_cell.length_b   1.000
_cell.length_c   1.000
_cell.angle_alpha   90.00
_cell.angle_beta   90.00
_cell.angle_gamma   90.00
#
_symmetry.space_group_name_H-M   'P 1'
#
loop_
_entity.id
_entity.type
_entity.pdbx_description
1 polymer ?
#
loop_
_entity_poly.entity_id
_entity_poly.type
_entity_poly.pdbx_seq_one_letter_code
_entity_poly.pdbx_strand_id
1 'polypeptide(L)'
;MRQLLNSRLWLALGLLTVSGLFLIIVSCNDCFGRGSDVAVIQDSVEKNIELVGVISIFSTAEGLTIENGRTVNDAVLRLDDGRSIFVASGTPGELDCIDIAKRSSCVMLANMFGDSVMWFAIVNTNGKTPTRVLELPSLVDMLDNGDRGVLANGWIVRLASPTVKTCRDDSGASRISLREFINTYSPNQSISKMNLITDEVSEVVCSL
;
A
#
# COMPACT_ATOMS: atom_id res chain seq x y z
N MET A 1 -46.95 29.82 -38.37
CA MET A 1 -46.90 29.85 -36.88
C MET A 1 -48.22 29.37 -36.25
N ARG A 2 -48.75 28.18 -36.60
CA ARG A 2 -50.01 27.64 -36.00
C ARG A 2 -49.85 26.26 -35.32
N GLN A 3 -48.67 25.65 -35.40
CA GLN A 3 -48.40 24.35 -34.74
C GLN A 3 -47.89 24.47 -33.31
N LEU A 4 -47.57 25.68 -32.82
CA LEU A 4 -47.10 25.92 -31.44
C LEU A 4 -48.23 26.05 -30.40
N LEU A 5 -49.49 26.06 -30.84
CA LEU A 5 -50.69 26.22 -29.98
C LEU A 5 -51.48 24.92 -29.78
N ASN A 6 -50.90 23.76 -30.12
CA ASN A 6 -51.58 22.49 -29.93
C ASN A 6 -51.41 22.05 -28.47
N SER A 7 -52.47 22.16 -27.66
CA SER A 7 -52.47 21.84 -26.22
C SER A 7 -52.00 20.41 -25.92
N ARG A 8 -52.23 19.48 -26.86
CA ARG A 8 -51.75 18.09 -26.77
C ARG A 8 -50.23 17.97 -26.80
N LEU A 9 -49.54 18.84 -27.55
CA LEU A 9 -48.07 18.85 -27.61
C LEU A 9 -47.49 19.33 -26.28
N TRP A 10 -48.08 20.38 -25.70
CA TRP A 10 -47.66 20.94 -24.41
C TRP A 10 -47.91 19.99 -23.24
N LEU A 11 -49.01 19.23 -23.26
CA LEU A 11 -49.26 18.17 -22.28
C LEU A 11 -48.24 17.03 -22.36
N ALA A 12 -47.86 16.61 -23.57
CA ALA A 12 -46.86 15.57 -23.76
C ALA A 12 -45.46 16.03 -23.30
N LEU A 13 -45.07 17.28 -23.60
CA LEU A 13 -43.81 17.85 -23.12
C LEU A 13 -43.79 18.02 -21.58
N GLY A 14 -44.91 18.45 -21.00
CA GLY A 14 -45.07 18.56 -19.55
C GLY A 14 -44.91 17.21 -18.86
N LEU A 15 -45.51 16.16 -19.42
CA LEU A 15 -45.41 14.81 -18.85
C LEU A 15 -43.98 14.25 -18.94
N LEU A 16 -43.29 14.47 -20.06
CA LEU A 16 -41.90 14.04 -20.26
C LEU A 16 -40.93 14.77 -19.34
N THR A 17 -41.10 16.08 -19.16
CA THR A 17 -40.24 16.87 -18.27
C THR A 17 -40.44 16.49 -16.81
N VAL A 18 -41.68 16.30 -16.35
CA VAL A 18 -41.97 15.85 -14.99
C VAL A 18 -41.45 14.43 -14.75
N SER A 19 -41.64 13.52 -15.70
CA SER A 19 -41.13 12.14 -15.59
C SER A 19 -39.60 12.09 -15.58
N GLY A 20 -38.94 12.88 -16.43
CA GLY A 20 -37.48 13.00 -16.44
C GLY A 20 -36.94 13.59 -15.13
N LEU A 21 -37.59 14.64 -14.61
CA LEU A 21 -37.22 15.25 -13.34
C LEU A 21 -37.43 14.29 -12.16
N PHE A 22 -38.51 13.52 -12.17
CA PHE A 22 -38.81 12.53 -11.14
C PHE A 22 -37.80 11.38 -11.16
N LEU A 23 -37.39 10.91 -12.35
CA LEU A 23 -36.33 9.90 -12.48
C LEU A 23 -34.98 10.42 -11.98
N ILE A 24 -34.66 11.70 -12.21
CA ILE A 24 -33.47 12.34 -11.64
C ILE A 24 -33.60 12.42 -10.12
N ILE A 25 -34.73 12.84 -9.57
CA ILE A 25 -34.89 12.97 -8.11
C ILE A 25 -34.82 11.58 -7.42
N VAL A 26 -35.47 10.55 -7.98
CA VAL A 26 -35.49 9.20 -7.40
C VAL A 26 -34.15 8.48 -7.59
N SER A 27 -33.52 8.61 -8.76
CA SER A 27 -32.24 7.93 -9.03
C SER A 27 -31.03 8.65 -8.42
N CYS A 28 -31.20 9.88 -7.95
CA CYS A 28 -30.09 10.75 -7.53
C CYS A 28 -30.19 11.15 -6.06
N ASN A 29 -30.89 10.35 -5.25
CA ASN A 29 -30.90 10.51 -3.78
C ASN A 29 -29.48 10.30 -3.19
N ASP A 30 -28.60 9.58 -3.91
CA ASP A 30 -27.19 9.33 -3.52
C ASP A 30 -26.15 10.11 -4.34
N CYS A 31 -26.54 10.82 -5.41
CA CYS A 31 -25.57 11.53 -6.26
C CYS A 31 -24.90 12.72 -5.56
N PHE A 32 -25.55 13.28 -4.55
CA PHE A 32 -25.09 14.48 -3.85
C PHE A 32 -24.52 14.17 -2.46
N GLY A 33 -24.08 12.94 -2.18
CA GLY A 33 -23.16 12.61 -1.09
C GLY A 33 -23.34 13.45 0.19
N ARG A 34 -24.58 13.60 0.66
CA ARG A 34 -24.91 14.32 1.91
C ARG A 34 -24.97 13.38 3.10
N GLY A 35 -24.46 12.16 2.95
CA GLY A 35 -23.97 11.37 4.06
C GLY A 35 -22.53 11.81 4.32
N SER A 36 -22.31 12.55 5.40
CA SER A 36 -20.99 12.84 5.95
C SER A 36 -20.35 11.59 6.59
N ASP A 37 -20.51 10.45 5.94
CA ASP A 37 -19.76 9.25 6.25
C ASP A 37 -18.37 9.47 5.65
N VAL A 38 -17.48 9.99 6.49
CA VAL A 38 -16.05 10.04 6.19
C VAL A 38 -15.67 8.63 5.75
N ALA A 39 -15.11 8.49 4.54
CA ALA A 39 -14.67 7.19 4.06
C ALA A 39 -13.60 6.64 5.01
N VAL A 40 -14.01 5.74 5.91
CA VAL A 40 -13.11 5.09 6.86
C VAL A 40 -12.49 3.88 6.16
N ILE A 41 -11.17 3.93 5.98
CA ILE A 41 -10.40 2.76 5.55
C ILE A 41 -10.56 1.67 6.62
N GLN A 42 -10.99 0.46 6.26
CA GLN A 42 -11.18 -0.64 7.23
C GLN A 42 -9.85 -1.11 7.85
N ASP A 43 -9.89 -1.66 9.07
CA ASP A 43 -8.68 -2.21 9.72
C ASP A 43 -8.15 -3.49 9.04
N SER A 44 -8.99 -4.18 8.26
CA SER A 44 -8.67 -5.42 7.57
C SER A 44 -8.11 -5.23 6.16
N VAL A 45 -7.52 -4.08 5.87
CA VAL A 45 -6.88 -3.85 4.56
C VAL A 45 -5.71 -4.82 4.38
N GLU A 46 -5.70 -5.49 3.23
CA GLU A 46 -4.59 -6.35 2.84
C GLU A 46 -3.30 -5.53 2.78
N LYS A 47 -2.21 -6.03 3.38
CA LYS A 47 -0.91 -5.35 3.42
C LYS A 47 -0.09 -5.70 2.17
N ASN A 48 -0.69 -5.49 0.99
CA ASN A 48 -0.04 -5.68 -0.31
C ASN A 48 0.88 -4.51 -0.61
N ILE A 49 2.19 -4.71 -0.54
CA ILE A 49 3.18 -3.65 -0.71
C ILE A 49 3.36 -3.37 -2.20
N GLU A 50 2.87 -2.21 -2.63
CA GLU A 50 2.96 -1.75 -4.02
C GLU A 50 4.02 -0.67 -4.18
N LEU A 51 4.14 0.19 -3.16
CA LEU A 51 5.13 1.26 -3.06
C LEU A 51 6.21 0.87 -2.06
N VAL A 52 7.46 0.98 -2.49
CA VAL A 52 8.63 0.99 -1.61
C VAL A 52 9.43 2.25 -1.94
N GLY A 53 9.99 2.91 -0.93
CA GLY A 53 10.81 4.09 -1.15
C GLY A 53 11.54 4.56 0.09
N VAL A 54 12.78 5.01 -0.09
CA VAL A 54 13.56 5.59 0.99
C VAL A 54 13.05 7.00 1.26
N ILE A 55 12.75 7.31 2.51
CA ILE A 55 12.27 8.64 2.87
C ILE A 55 13.47 9.59 2.92
N SER A 56 13.37 10.72 2.21
CA SER A 56 14.37 11.77 2.21
C SER A 56 14.04 12.89 3.20
N ILE A 57 12.76 13.31 3.26
CA ILE A 57 12.30 14.44 4.09
C ILE A 57 10.84 14.19 4.52
N PHE A 58 10.51 14.55 5.76
CA PHE A 58 9.12 14.70 6.22
C PHE A 58 8.72 16.16 6.07
N SER A 59 7.66 16.41 5.32
CA SER A 59 7.05 17.72 5.17
C SER A 59 5.80 17.77 6.06
N THR A 60 6.00 17.90 7.37
CA THR A 60 4.93 18.32 8.30
C THR A 60 5.53 19.23 9.38
N ALA A 61 4.80 20.26 9.80
CA ALA A 61 5.21 21.12 10.91
C ALA A 61 5.20 20.37 12.27
N GLU A 62 4.47 19.24 12.35
CA GLU A 62 4.19 18.49 13.58
C GLU A 62 4.68 17.02 13.56
N GLY A 63 5.36 16.57 12.50
CA GLY A 63 5.71 15.15 12.33
C GLY A 63 4.51 14.29 11.87
N LEU A 64 4.77 13.04 11.48
CA LEU A 64 3.73 12.03 11.26
C LEU A 64 3.50 11.33 12.60
N THR A 65 2.27 11.35 13.10
CA THR A 65 1.93 10.71 14.38
C THR A 65 0.91 9.60 14.16
N ILE A 66 1.15 8.45 14.77
CA ILE A 66 0.24 7.29 14.74
C ILE A 66 -0.30 7.04 16.15
N GLU A 67 -1.62 7.01 16.29
CA GLU A 67 -2.33 6.61 17.50
C GLU A 67 -3.30 5.48 17.18
N ASN A 68 -3.32 4.43 18.00
CA ASN A 68 -4.15 3.23 17.80
C ASN A 68 -4.01 2.63 16.38
N GLY A 69 -2.80 2.66 15.81
CA GLY A 69 -2.51 2.12 14.47
C GLY A 69 -2.98 2.98 13.31
N ARG A 70 -3.38 4.24 13.54
CA ARG A 70 -3.81 5.18 12.51
C ARG A 70 -3.14 6.54 12.62
N THR A 71 -2.95 7.21 11.49
CA THR A 71 -2.45 8.58 11.46
C THR A 71 -3.43 9.56 12.10
N VAL A 72 -2.91 10.51 12.87
CA VAL A 72 -3.72 11.54 13.54
C VAL A 72 -3.84 12.81 12.69
N ASN A 73 -2.86 13.03 11.82
CA ASN A 73 -2.74 14.22 10.98
C ASN A 73 -2.37 13.86 9.55
N ASP A 74 -2.69 14.77 8.63
CA ASP A 74 -2.24 14.68 7.25
C ASP A 74 -0.73 14.88 7.18
N ALA A 75 -0.07 14.13 6.30
CA ALA A 75 1.36 14.22 6.11
C ALA A 75 1.77 14.11 4.64
N VAL A 76 2.84 14.82 4.28
CA VAL A 76 3.52 14.65 3.00
C VAL A 76 4.92 14.11 3.25
N LEU A 77 5.18 12.93 2.71
CA LEU A 77 6.46 12.23 2.75
C LEU A 77 7.16 12.45 1.41
N ARG A 78 8.42 12.89 1.42
CA ARG A 78 9.21 12.97 0.19
C ARG A 78 10.18 11.81 0.14
N LEU A 79 10.15 11.06 -0.95
CA LEU A 79 11.05 9.94 -1.21
C LEU A 79 12.37 10.45 -1.81
N ASP A 80 13.40 9.61 -1.85
CA ASP A 80 14.72 9.93 -2.38
C ASP A 80 14.75 10.04 -3.91
N ASP A 81 13.86 9.34 -4.59
CA ASP A 81 13.59 9.45 -6.03
C ASP A 81 12.82 10.73 -6.44
N GLY A 82 12.41 11.54 -5.45
CA GLY A 82 11.73 12.81 -5.66
C GLY A 82 10.21 12.73 -5.67
N ARG A 83 9.60 11.54 -5.58
CA ARG A 83 8.15 11.39 -5.41
C ARG A 83 7.71 11.98 -4.06
N SER A 84 6.51 12.54 -4.05
CA SER A 84 5.84 13.02 -2.83
C SER A 84 4.60 12.17 -2.60
N ILE A 85 4.50 11.60 -1.41
CA ILE A 85 3.41 10.72 -1.00
C ILE A 85 2.58 11.45 0.04
N PHE A 86 1.29 11.59 -0.24
CA PHE A 86 0.33 12.14 0.72
C PHE A 86 -0.29 11.01 1.53
N VAL A 87 -0.22 11.12 2.85
CA VAL A 87 -0.87 10.22 3.81
C VAL A 87 -1.94 11.02 4.51
N ALA A 88 -3.19 10.65 4.32
CA ALA A 88 -4.32 11.29 4.97
C ALA A 88 -4.37 10.93 6.46
N SER A 89 -4.99 11.80 7.26
CA SER A 89 -5.41 11.47 8.62
C SER A 89 -6.36 10.27 8.62
N GLY A 90 -6.21 9.39 9.60
CA GLY A 90 -6.99 8.16 9.76
C GLY A 90 -6.48 6.98 8.92
N THR A 91 -5.44 7.14 8.11
CA THR A 91 -4.84 6.04 7.35
C THR A 91 -4.19 5.03 8.32
N PRO A 92 -4.53 3.73 8.21
CA PRO A 92 -3.88 2.68 8.98
C PRO A 92 -2.39 2.59 8.68
N GLY A 93 -1.56 2.43 9.70
CA GLY A 93 -0.14 2.20 9.48
C GLY A 93 0.68 1.93 10.74
N GLU A 94 1.95 1.64 10.49
CA GLU A 94 2.95 1.31 11.49
C GLU A 94 4.15 2.24 11.35
N LEU A 95 4.69 2.74 12.48
CA LEU A 95 5.84 3.65 12.50
C LEU A 95 6.89 3.10 13.45
N ASP A 96 7.97 2.56 12.89
CA ASP A 96 9.11 1.98 13.61
C ASP A 96 10.41 2.79 13.41
N CYS A 97 10.45 3.68 12.41
CA CYS A 97 11.58 4.58 12.20
C CYS A 97 11.34 5.98 12.78
N ILE A 98 12.08 6.34 13.82
CA ILE A 98 12.01 7.67 14.46
C ILE A 98 13.19 8.58 14.10
N ASP A 99 14.30 8.03 13.57
CA ASP A 99 15.56 8.76 13.37
C ASP A 99 15.78 9.12 11.89
N ILE A 100 14.93 10.02 11.41
CA ILE A 100 14.89 10.53 10.02
C ILE A 100 16.10 11.43 9.73
N ALA A 101 16.72 12.00 10.76
CA ALA A 101 17.88 12.88 10.63
C ALA A 101 19.09 12.14 10.03
N LYS A 102 19.16 10.82 10.18
CA LYS A 102 20.11 9.97 9.48
C LYS A 102 19.62 9.74 8.05
N ARG A 103 20.39 10.20 7.07
CA ARG A 103 20.07 9.98 5.64
C ARG A 103 19.85 8.49 5.36
N SER A 104 18.80 8.17 4.62
CA SER A 104 18.46 6.82 4.16
C SER A 104 18.24 5.80 5.28
N SER A 105 17.84 6.25 6.48
CA SER A 105 17.55 5.35 7.61
C SER A 105 16.15 4.75 7.57
N CYS A 106 15.18 5.48 7.01
CA CYS A 106 13.77 5.11 7.01
C CYS A 106 13.27 4.75 5.60
N VAL A 107 12.55 3.63 5.50
CA VAL A 107 11.89 3.18 4.27
C VAL A 107 10.38 3.18 4.48
N MET A 108 9.66 3.76 3.54
CA MET A 108 8.20 3.64 3.44
C MET A 108 7.87 2.40 2.60
N LEU A 109 7.00 1.55 3.14
CA LEU A 109 6.31 0.49 2.41
C LEU A 109 4.82 0.80 2.46
N ALA A 110 4.11 0.75 1.34
CA ALA A 110 2.69 1.06 1.33
C ALA A 110 1.89 0.21 0.37
N ASN A 111 0.66 -0.10 0.81
CA ASN A 111 -0.42 -0.52 -0.07
C ASN A 111 -1.07 0.72 -0.67
N MET A 112 -1.14 0.77 -2.00
CA MET A 112 -1.65 1.90 -2.75
C MET A 112 -2.97 1.54 -3.41
N PHE A 113 -3.81 2.55 -3.64
CA PHE A 113 -4.95 2.46 -4.56
C PHE A 113 -4.93 3.70 -5.45
N GLY A 114 -4.39 3.53 -6.67
CA GLY A 114 -3.97 4.66 -7.49
C GLY A 114 -2.90 5.47 -6.76
N ASP A 115 -3.20 6.75 -6.50
CA ASP A 115 -2.28 7.65 -5.78
C ASP A 115 -2.53 7.71 -4.26
N SER A 116 -3.52 6.95 -3.75
CA SER A 116 -3.93 6.99 -2.35
C SER A 116 -3.27 5.89 -1.52
N VAL A 117 -2.81 6.22 -0.31
CA VAL A 117 -2.25 5.26 0.64
C VAL A 117 -3.36 4.57 1.42
N MET A 118 -3.54 3.27 1.21
CA MET A 118 -4.54 2.45 1.90
C MET A 118 -4.02 1.89 3.22
N TRP A 119 -2.74 1.56 3.28
CA TRP A 119 -2.02 1.14 4.48
C TRP A 119 -0.53 1.41 4.28
N PHE A 120 0.22 1.70 5.35
CA PHE A 120 1.67 1.88 5.24
C PHE A 120 2.44 1.38 6.46
N ALA A 121 3.73 1.14 6.26
CA ALA A 121 4.72 1.02 7.32
C ALA A 121 5.93 1.89 7.02
N ILE A 122 6.46 2.57 8.04
CA ILE A 122 7.73 3.27 7.98
C ILE A 122 8.71 2.53 8.89
N VAL A 123 9.65 1.81 8.28
CA VAL A 123 10.58 0.94 8.98
C VAL A 123 12.00 1.46 8.94
N ASN A 124 12.78 1.08 9.95
CA ASN A 124 14.21 1.35 9.99
C ASN A 124 14.96 0.34 9.12
N THR A 125 15.95 0.80 8.38
CA THR A 125 16.85 -0.06 7.59
C THR A 125 17.88 -0.81 8.44
N ASN A 126 17.95 -0.53 9.76
CA ASN A 126 18.87 -1.13 10.73
C ASN A 126 20.37 -1.00 10.37
N GLY A 127 20.70 -0.18 9.37
CA GLY A 127 22.06 0.00 8.85
C GLY A 127 22.78 1.20 9.47
N LYS A 128 24.09 1.04 9.74
CA LYS A 128 25.00 2.16 10.08
C LYS A 128 25.33 3.04 8.87
N THR A 129 25.05 2.56 7.66
CA THR A 129 25.34 3.19 6.37
C THR A 129 24.10 3.14 5.48
N PRO A 130 23.94 4.07 4.53
CA PRO A 130 22.91 3.96 3.50
C PRO A 130 22.98 2.59 2.85
N THR A 131 21.89 1.83 2.96
CA THR A 131 21.77 0.48 2.40
C THR A 131 20.81 0.52 1.22
N ARG A 132 21.04 -0.37 0.26
CA ARG A 132 20.12 -0.65 -0.86
C ARG A 132 19.24 -1.87 -0.56
N VAL A 133 19.38 -2.43 0.63
CA VAL A 133 18.70 -3.65 1.05
C VAL A 133 18.03 -3.40 2.37
N LEU A 134 16.74 -3.71 2.44
CA LEU A 134 15.94 -3.72 3.65
C LEU A 134 15.76 -5.17 4.11
N GLU A 135 16.08 -5.43 5.38
CA GLU A 135 15.81 -6.71 6.03
C GLU A 135 14.37 -6.75 6.51
N LEU A 136 13.67 -7.80 6.13
CA LEU A 136 12.27 -8.06 6.44
C LEU A 136 12.13 -9.45 7.08
N PRO A 137 11.01 -9.73 7.76
CA PRO A 137 10.73 -11.06 8.31
C PRO A 137 10.83 -12.18 7.27
N SER A 138 10.89 -13.44 7.72
CA SER A 138 10.90 -14.61 6.84
C SER A 138 9.69 -14.62 5.90
N LEU A 139 9.89 -15.09 4.67
CA LEU A 139 8.78 -15.57 3.84
C LEU A 139 8.15 -16.80 4.49
N VAL A 140 6.83 -16.88 4.44
CA VAL A 140 6.02 -17.98 4.97
C VAL A 140 5.13 -18.63 3.91
N ASP A 141 4.81 -17.93 2.82
CA ASP A 141 4.09 -18.48 1.67
C ASP A 141 4.42 -17.72 0.37
N MET A 142 3.95 -18.25 -0.76
CA MET A 142 4.05 -17.66 -2.09
C MET A 142 2.68 -17.62 -2.77
N LEU A 143 2.36 -16.48 -3.36
CA LEU A 143 1.16 -16.21 -4.15
C LEU A 143 1.51 -16.09 -5.63
N ASP A 144 0.49 -16.09 -6.49
CA ASP A 144 0.60 -15.83 -7.94
C ASP A 144 1.75 -16.59 -8.63
N ASN A 145 1.80 -17.90 -8.39
CA ASN A 145 2.84 -18.79 -8.95
C ASN A 145 4.29 -18.39 -8.60
N GLY A 146 4.49 -17.56 -7.57
CA GLY A 146 5.80 -17.14 -7.09
C GLY A 146 6.20 -15.71 -7.45
N ASP A 147 5.32 -14.92 -8.05
CA ASP A 147 5.57 -13.50 -8.30
C ASP A 147 5.45 -12.65 -7.01
N ARG A 148 4.67 -13.16 -6.03
CA ARG A 148 4.49 -12.51 -4.72
C ARG A 148 4.73 -13.49 -3.58
N GLY A 149 5.14 -12.95 -2.44
CA GLY A 149 5.43 -13.69 -1.22
C GLY A 149 4.72 -13.10 -0.02
N VAL A 150 4.36 -13.95 0.94
CA VAL A 150 3.77 -13.54 2.21
C VAL A 150 4.85 -13.62 3.28
N LEU A 151 5.08 -12.53 4.01
CA LEU A 151 6.01 -12.45 5.12
C LEU A 151 5.36 -12.92 6.44
N ALA A 152 6.16 -13.28 7.44
CA ALA A 152 5.67 -13.78 8.73
C ALA A 152 4.78 -12.77 9.49
N ASN A 153 4.92 -11.47 9.22
CA ASN A 153 4.06 -10.41 9.75
C ASN A 153 2.80 -10.14 8.90
N GLY A 154 2.53 -10.99 7.90
CA GLY A 154 1.36 -10.92 7.03
C GLY A 154 1.47 -9.92 5.87
N TRP A 155 2.62 -9.30 5.66
CA TRP A 155 2.82 -8.39 4.51
C TRP A 155 2.99 -9.20 3.23
N ILE A 156 2.46 -8.69 2.13
CA ILE A 156 2.61 -9.29 0.81
C ILE A 156 3.57 -8.44 0.00
N VAL A 157 4.62 -9.06 -0.54
CA VAL A 157 5.71 -8.36 -1.24
C VAL A 157 5.97 -9.01 -2.59
N ARG A 158 6.51 -8.24 -3.55
CA ARG A 158 6.97 -8.78 -4.83
C ARG A 158 8.25 -9.59 -4.64
N LEU A 159 8.37 -10.70 -5.36
CA LEU A 159 9.53 -11.57 -5.35
C LEU A 159 10.30 -11.41 -6.67
N ALA A 160 11.62 -11.31 -6.58
CA ALA A 160 12.46 -11.35 -7.78
C ALA A 160 12.43 -12.74 -8.40
N SER A 161 12.56 -12.80 -9.73
CA SER A 161 12.63 -14.05 -10.49
C SER A 161 14.00 -14.24 -11.14
N PRO A 162 14.88 -15.13 -10.63
CA PRO A 162 14.72 -15.96 -9.43
C PRO A 162 15.11 -15.21 -8.14
N THR A 163 14.47 -15.60 -7.02
CA THR A 163 14.90 -15.17 -5.68
C THR A 163 16.11 -16.00 -5.24
N VAL A 164 17.18 -15.33 -4.83
CA VAL A 164 18.42 -15.96 -4.38
C VAL A 164 18.24 -16.54 -2.97
N LYS A 165 18.80 -17.73 -2.71
CA LYS A 165 18.79 -18.37 -1.38
C LYS A 165 20.22 -18.51 -0.89
N THR A 166 20.51 -17.96 0.29
CA THR A 166 21.87 -17.91 0.85
C THR A 166 21.90 -18.49 2.25
N CYS A 167 22.69 -19.55 2.45
CA CYS A 167 22.90 -20.17 3.75
C CYS A 167 24.39 -20.47 3.94
N ARG A 168 24.91 -20.27 5.16
CA ARG A 168 26.35 -20.25 5.45
C ARG A 168 27.10 -21.53 5.04
N ASP A 169 26.44 -22.69 5.12
CA ASP A 169 27.06 -24.00 4.87
C ASP A 169 26.53 -24.71 3.60
N ASP A 170 25.82 -23.99 2.71
CA ASP A 170 25.10 -24.54 1.53
C ASP A 170 24.47 -25.92 1.82
N SER A 171 23.53 -25.94 2.78
CA SER A 171 22.73 -27.10 3.21
C SER A 171 21.86 -27.72 2.11
N GLY A 172 22.18 -27.48 0.83
CA GLY A 172 21.33 -27.74 -0.33
C GLY A 172 20.32 -26.61 -0.59
N ALA A 173 20.32 -25.54 0.22
CA ALA A 173 19.36 -24.44 0.11
C ALA A 173 19.35 -23.76 -1.26
N SER A 174 20.51 -23.68 -1.92
CA SER A 174 20.62 -23.14 -3.29
C SER A 174 19.96 -24.03 -4.35
N ARG A 175 19.84 -25.35 -4.09
CA ARG A 175 19.41 -26.39 -5.04
C ARG A 175 17.92 -26.72 -4.97
N ILE A 176 17.28 -26.41 -3.85
CA ILE A 176 15.84 -26.61 -3.64
C ILE A 176 15.01 -25.49 -4.25
N SER A 177 13.71 -25.70 -4.46
CA SER A 177 12.81 -24.62 -4.89
C SER A 177 12.62 -23.55 -3.81
N LEU A 178 12.15 -22.36 -4.15
CA LEU A 178 11.84 -21.34 -3.15
C LEU A 178 10.72 -21.80 -2.20
N ARG A 179 9.71 -22.51 -2.71
CA ARG A 179 8.63 -23.07 -1.88
C ARG A 179 9.16 -24.11 -0.88
N GLU A 180 10.08 -24.97 -1.30
CA GLU A 180 10.74 -25.92 -0.42
C GLU A 180 11.64 -25.24 0.61
N PHE A 181 12.33 -24.16 0.21
CA PHE A 181 13.08 -23.33 1.14
C PHE A 181 12.17 -22.74 2.22
N ILE A 182 11.05 -22.13 1.84
CA ILE A 182 10.07 -21.56 2.78
C ILE A 182 9.56 -22.65 3.74
N ASN A 183 9.15 -23.81 3.24
CA ASN A 183 8.68 -24.92 4.08
C ASN A 183 9.73 -25.40 5.11
N THR A 184 11.01 -25.19 4.83
CA THR A 184 12.12 -25.66 5.67
C THR A 184 12.54 -24.61 6.70
N TYR A 185 12.63 -23.34 6.31
CA TYR A 185 13.24 -22.28 7.13
C TYR A 185 12.24 -21.25 7.70
N SER A 186 10.97 -21.29 7.27
CA SER A 186 9.91 -20.46 7.83
C SER A 186 9.52 -20.92 9.25
N PRO A 187 9.06 -20.00 10.13
CA PRO A 187 9.01 -18.55 9.96
C PRO A 187 10.22 -17.82 10.58
N ASN A 188 11.10 -18.53 11.30
CA ASN A 188 12.11 -17.90 12.18
C ASN A 188 13.55 -18.29 11.87
N GLN A 189 13.78 -19.13 10.85
CA GLN A 189 15.13 -19.59 10.46
C GLN A 189 15.60 -18.93 9.16
N SER A 190 14.88 -17.91 8.68
CA SER A 190 15.35 -17.07 7.59
C SER A 190 14.92 -15.62 7.74
N ILE A 191 15.63 -14.73 7.05
CA ILE A 191 15.26 -13.33 6.84
C ILE A 191 15.12 -13.06 5.34
N SER A 192 14.23 -12.14 4.99
CA SER A 192 14.03 -11.71 3.60
C SER A 192 14.80 -10.41 3.37
N LYS A 193 15.45 -10.29 2.21
CA LYS A 193 16.18 -9.10 1.81
C LYS A 193 15.52 -8.47 0.59
N MET A 194 14.90 -7.33 0.83
CA MET A 194 14.27 -6.51 -0.19
C MET A 194 15.29 -5.54 -0.79
N ASN A 195 15.42 -5.55 -2.10
CA ASN A 195 16.20 -4.57 -2.84
C ASN A 195 15.38 -3.30 -3.02
N LEU A 196 15.87 -2.18 -2.48
CA LEU A 196 15.20 -0.87 -2.48
C LEU A 196 15.29 -0.13 -3.83
N ILE A 197 15.96 -0.70 -4.83
CA ILE A 197 16.01 -0.16 -6.20
C ILE A 197 14.98 -0.85 -7.09
N THR A 198 14.79 -2.16 -6.91
CA THR A 198 13.86 -2.95 -7.71
C THR A 198 12.53 -3.19 -7.00
N ASP A 199 12.41 -2.78 -5.73
CA ASP A 199 11.22 -2.93 -4.88
C ASP A 199 10.73 -4.38 -4.79
N GLU A 200 11.68 -5.31 -4.68
CA GLU A 200 11.44 -6.75 -4.70
C GLU A 200 12.32 -7.46 -3.67
N VAL A 201 11.81 -8.55 -3.09
CA VAL A 201 12.64 -9.48 -2.32
C VAL A 201 13.53 -10.25 -3.29
N SER A 202 14.80 -9.90 -3.31
CA SER A 202 15.80 -10.49 -4.21
C SER A 202 16.55 -11.66 -3.60
N GLU A 203 16.61 -11.73 -2.26
CA GLU A 203 17.37 -12.74 -1.53
C GLU A 203 16.65 -13.16 -0.25
N VAL A 204 16.73 -14.44 0.10
CA VAL A 204 16.39 -14.98 1.42
C VAL A 204 17.63 -15.60 2.06
N VAL A 205 17.85 -15.31 3.33
CA VAL A 205 19.08 -15.69 4.04
C VAL A 205 18.74 -16.52 5.27
N CYS A 206 19.39 -17.67 5.44
CA CYS A 206 19.27 -18.46 6.65
C CYS A 206 19.79 -17.68 7.88
N SER A 207 18.98 -17.59 8.93
CA SER A 207 19.39 -17.11 10.25
C SER A 207 19.68 -18.32 11.14
N LEU A 208 20.93 -18.79 11.09
CA LEU A 208 21.47 -19.88 11.92
C LEU A 208 21.83 -19.40 13.32
#